data_AF-A0A973E3T0-F1
#
_entry.id   AF-A0A973E3T0-F1
#
_cell.length_a   1.000
_cell.length_b   1.000
_cell.length_c   1.000
_cell.angle_alpha   90.00
_cell.angle_beta   90.00
_cell.angle_gamma   90.00
#
_symmetry.space_group_name_H-M   'P 1'
#
loop_
_entity.id
_entity.type
_entity.pdbx_description
1 polymer ?
#
loop_
_entity_poly.entity_id
_entity_poly.type
_entity_poly.pdbx_seq_one_letter_code
_entity_poly.pdbx_strand_id
1 'polypeptide(L)'
;MTVELWTLVTMGLLQLGLVTIHGTYISLALGLRWGMGRRDQSREVSDLGRRIERSIINTMEGIAVFVPIILVIQLSGLSDNITQIASQTYVTARIVYAFIYIGNIFQIRTLVWLIGQACLFVMGFALVGKALAL
;
A
#
# COMPACT_ATOMS: atom_id res chain seq x y z
N MET A 1 -14.88 -14.33 5.85
CA MET A 1 -13.88 -13.65 4.98
C MET A 1 -12.55 -14.36 5.18
N THR A 2 -11.86 -14.76 4.12
CA THR A 2 -10.54 -15.44 4.22
C THR A 2 -9.47 -14.46 4.71
N VAL A 3 -8.31 -15.00 5.10
CA VAL A 3 -7.20 -14.17 5.59
C VAL A 3 -6.73 -13.19 4.52
N GLU A 4 -6.56 -13.69 3.31
CA GLU A 4 -6.13 -12.93 2.15
C GLU A 4 -7.13 -11.81 1.81
N LEU A 5 -8.43 -12.08 1.86
CA LEU A 5 -9.44 -11.07 1.56
C LEU A 5 -9.50 -9.94 2.59
N TRP A 6 -9.33 -10.21 3.88
CA TRP A 6 -9.31 -9.09 4.85
C TRP A 6 -8.03 -8.26 4.67
N THR A 7 -6.89 -8.88 4.33
CA THR A 7 -5.66 -8.13 4.02
C THR A 7 -5.83 -7.24 2.79
N LEU A 8 -6.58 -7.68 1.77
CA LEU A 8 -6.96 -6.85 0.63
C LEU A 8 -7.81 -5.64 1.04
N VAL A 9 -8.82 -5.84 1.88
CA VAL A 9 -9.64 -4.74 2.42
C VAL A 9 -8.77 -3.75 3.22
N THR A 10 -7.86 -4.24 4.06
CA THR A 10 -6.95 -3.39 4.85
C THR A 10 -6.04 -2.54 3.96
N MET A 11 -5.53 -3.08 2.85
CA MET A 11 -4.77 -2.28 1.88
C MET A 11 -5.59 -1.16 1.25
N GLY A 12 -6.85 -1.46 0.88
CA GLY A 12 -7.78 -0.45 0.38
C GLY A 12 -8.04 0.66 1.40
N LEU A 13 -8.25 0.29 2.67
CA LEU A 13 -8.42 1.24 3.78
C LEU A 13 -7.16 2.07 4.04
N LEU A 14 -5.97 1.47 3.95
CA LEU A 14 -4.70 2.19 4.06
C LEU A 14 -4.57 3.25 2.96
N GLN A 15 -4.82 2.89 1.71
CA GLN A 15 -4.77 3.83 0.58
C GLN A 15 -5.80 4.95 0.74
N LEU A 16 -7.03 4.61 1.11
CA LEU A 16 -8.09 5.60 1.37
C LEU A 16 -7.71 6.55 2.50
N GLY A 17 -7.15 6.02 3.58
CA GLY A 17 -6.66 6.80 4.72
C GLY A 17 -5.55 7.76 4.31
N LEU A 18 -4.55 7.30 3.56
CA LEU A 18 -3.44 8.14 3.09
C LEU A 18 -3.93 9.27 2.16
N VAL A 19 -4.82 8.96 1.21
CA VAL A 19 -5.42 9.97 0.31
C VAL A 19 -6.22 11.01 1.11
N THR A 20 -7.00 10.56 2.09
CA THR A 20 -7.76 11.46 2.96
C THR A 20 -6.84 12.37 3.78
N ILE A 21 -5.81 11.81 4.42
CA ILE A 21 -4.81 12.57 5.18
C ILE A 21 -4.14 13.61 4.30
N HIS A 22 -3.71 13.24 3.08
CA HIS A 22 -3.08 14.18 2.15
C HIS A 22 -4.03 15.29 1.72
N GLY A 23 -5.26 14.93 1.30
CA GLY A 23 -6.27 15.89 0.88
C GLY A 23 -6.61 16.91 1.98
N THR A 24 -6.80 16.44 3.21
CA THR A 24 -7.04 17.30 4.37
C THR A 24 -5.82 18.17 4.68
N TYR A 25 -4.61 17.58 4.73
CA TYR A 25 -3.37 18.32 5.01
C TYR A 25 -3.16 19.47 4.03
N ILE A 26 -3.25 19.19 2.73
CA ILE A 26 -3.06 20.18 1.68
C ILE A 26 -4.15 21.27 1.75
N SER A 27 -5.40 20.89 1.98
CA SER A 27 -6.51 21.85 2.08
C SER A 27 -6.36 22.79 3.28
N LEU A 28 -5.82 22.30 4.40
CA LEU A 28 -5.53 23.13 5.57
C LEU A 28 -4.28 24.00 5.35
N ALA A 29 -3.22 23.44 4.76
CA ALA A 29 -1.96 24.15 4.55
C ALA A 29 -2.04 25.26 3.48
N LEU A 30 -2.79 25.03 2.40
CA LEU A 30 -2.91 25.97 1.28
C LEU A 30 -4.22 26.80 1.31
N GLY A 31 -5.08 26.53 2.30
CA GLY A 31 -6.38 27.16 2.50
C GLY A 31 -7.53 26.43 1.79
N LEU A 32 -8.68 26.36 2.46
CA LEU A 32 -9.85 25.61 2.02
C LEU A 32 -10.38 26.05 0.63
N ARG A 33 -10.30 27.35 0.33
CA ARG A 33 -10.66 27.90 -0.99
C ARG A 33 -9.80 27.33 -2.12
N TRP A 34 -8.52 27.07 -1.86
CA TRP A 34 -7.63 26.42 -2.82
C TRP A 34 -7.93 24.92 -2.90
N GLY A 35 -8.16 24.26 -1.77
CA GLY A 35 -8.47 22.82 -1.73
C GLY A 35 -9.76 22.43 -2.49
N MET A 36 -10.76 23.31 -2.47
CA MET A 36 -12.02 23.18 -3.21
C MET A 36 -11.98 23.83 -4.62
N GLY A 37 -10.93 24.58 -4.91
CA GLY A 37 -10.76 25.32 -6.17
C GLY A 37 -10.05 24.50 -7.24
N ARG A 38 -9.86 25.11 -8.41
CA ARG A 38 -9.06 24.52 -9.50
C ARG A 38 -7.60 24.42 -9.08
N ARG A 39 -6.98 23.26 -9.31
CA ARG A 39 -5.59 22.94 -8.89
C ARG A 39 -4.54 23.31 -9.94
N ASP A 40 -4.94 24.10 -10.93
CA ASP A 40 -4.16 24.46 -12.10
C ASP A 40 -3.00 25.40 -11.76
N GLN A 41 -3.10 26.12 -10.63
CA GLN A 41 -2.02 26.93 -10.07
C GLN A 41 -1.17 26.10 -9.09
N SER A 42 0.06 25.80 -9.49
CA SER A 42 1.03 25.15 -8.61
C SER A 42 1.31 26.04 -7.40
N ARG A 43 1.09 25.50 -6.20
CA ARG A 43 1.55 26.11 -4.95
C ARG A 43 2.62 25.22 -4.35
N GLU A 44 3.58 25.82 -3.67
CA GLU A 44 4.61 25.07 -2.98
C GLU A 44 4.00 24.21 -1.87
N VAL A 45 4.20 22.90 -2.00
CA VAL A 45 3.80 21.92 -1.00
C VAL A 45 4.98 21.70 -0.05
N SER A 46 4.70 21.75 1.25
CA SER A 46 5.68 21.45 2.29
C SER A 46 6.34 20.09 2.10
N ASP A 47 7.51 19.88 2.71
CA ASP A 47 8.19 18.58 2.68
C ASP A 47 7.30 17.45 3.22
N LEU A 48 6.48 17.74 4.24
CA LEU A 48 5.55 16.75 4.78
C LEU A 48 4.47 16.36 3.77
N GLY A 49 3.85 17.33 3.08
CA GLY A 49 2.86 17.05 2.04
C GLY A 49 3.45 16.19 0.93
N ARG A 50 4.65 16.53 0.44
CA ARG A 50 5.38 15.74 -0.55
C ARG A 50 5.72 14.33 -0.06
N ARG A 51 6.03 14.14 1.23
CA ARG A 51 6.26 12.80 1.80
C ARG A 51 4.99 11.95 1.84
N ILE A 52 3.86 12.54 2.21
CA ILE A 52 2.56 11.84 2.21
C ILE A 52 2.19 11.45 0.78
N GLU A 53 2.35 12.35 -0.20
CA GLU A 53 2.11 12.08 -1.62
C GLU A 53 2.95 10.91 -2.14
N ARG A 54 4.26 10.89 -1.85
CA ARG A 54 5.12 9.76 -2.24
C ARG A 54 4.71 8.45 -1.57
N SER A 55 4.20 8.49 -0.32
CA SER A 55 3.67 7.33 0.38
C SER A 55 2.39 6.78 -0.29
N ILE A 56 1.51 7.67 -0.77
CA ILE A 56 0.32 7.31 -1.56
C ILE A 56 0.73 6.61 -2.85
N ILE A 57 1.63 7.21 -3.63
CA ILE A 57 2.07 6.66 -4.92
C ILE A 57 2.68 5.28 -4.71
N ASN A 58 3.59 5.13 -3.74
CA ASN A 58 4.21 3.84 -3.48
C ASN A 58 3.22 2.77 -2.98
N THR A 59 2.19 3.17 -2.23
CA THR A 59 1.14 2.25 -1.79
C THR A 59 0.25 1.84 -2.95
N MET A 60 -0.06 2.76 -3.86
CA MET A 60 -0.80 2.48 -5.09
C MET A 60 -0.05 1.48 -5.99
N GLU A 61 1.26 1.66 -6.19
CA GLU A 61 2.11 0.72 -6.93
C GLU A 61 2.05 -0.68 -6.31
N GLY A 62 2.17 -0.77 -4.98
CA GLY A 62 2.07 -2.04 -4.27
C GLY A 62 0.70 -2.69 -4.38
N ILE A 63 -0.39 -1.91 -4.30
CA ILE A 63 -1.76 -2.39 -4.47
C ILE A 63 -1.99 -2.95 -5.87
N ALA A 64 -1.45 -2.27 -6.90
CA ALA A 64 -1.59 -2.71 -8.30
C ALA A 64 -1.05 -4.13 -8.53
N VAL A 65 -0.04 -4.55 -7.76
CA VAL A 65 0.51 -5.92 -7.80
C VAL A 65 -0.20 -6.85 -6.81
N PHE A 66 -0.51 -6.38 -5.61
CA PHE A 66 -1.09 -7.19 -4.54
C PHE A 66 -2.52 -7.68 -4.84
N VAL A 67 -3.37 -6.79 -5.39
CA VAL A 67 -4.78 -7.09 -5.71
C VAL A 67 -4.91 -8.32 -6.61
N PRO A 68 -4.29 -8.39 -7.80
CA PRO A 68 -4.45 -9.54 -8.69
C PRO A 68 -3.95 -10.85 -8.05
N ILE A 69 -2.85 -10.81 -7.28
CA ILE A 69 -2.33 -11.98 -6.58
C ILE A 69 -3.37 -12.55 -5.59
N ILE A 70 -3.94 -11.69 -4.74
CA ILE A 70 -4.94 -12.11 -3.74
C ILE A 70 -6.22 -12.62 -4.40
N LEU A 71 -6.67 -11.97 -5.47
CA LEU A 71 -7.85 -12.41 -6.21
C LEU A 71 -7.62 -13.79 -6.85
N VAL A 72 -6.45 -14.05 -7.44
CA VAL A 72 -6.12 -15.37 -8.00
C VAL A 72 -6.07 -16.43 -6.90
N ILE A 73 -5.43 -16.17 -5.76
CA ILE A 73 -5.40 -17.10 -4.62
C ILE A 73 -6.83 -17.49 -4.22
N GLN A 74 -7.72 -16.50 -4.09
CA GLN A 74 -9.08 -16.70 -3.64
C GLN A 74 -9.95 -17.44 -4.69
N LEU A 75 -9.88 -17.03 -5.95
CA LEU A 75 -10.71 -17.58 -7.02
C LEU A 75 -10.28 -18.99 -7.45
N SER A 76 -8.98 -19.29 -7.38
CA SER A 76 -8.44 -20.62 -7.69
C SER A 76 -8.48 -21.59 -6.51
N GLY A 77 -8.91 -21.15 -5.32
CA GLY A 77 -8.92 -21.99 -4.12
C GLY A 77 -7.53 -22.41 -3.64
N LEU A 78 -6.47 -21.66 -4.00
CA LEU A 78 -5.07 -22.00 -3.73
C LEU A 78 -4.54 -21.40 -2.42
N SER A 79 -5.44 -20.99 -1.51
CA SER A 79 -5.07 -20.48 -0.19
C SER A 79 -4.39 -21.56 0.66
N ASP A 80 -3.29 -21.22 1.30
CA ASP A 80 -2.59 -22.04 2.28
C ASP A 80 -1.86 -21.18 3.33
N ASN A 81 -1.16 -21.84 4.26
CA ASN A 81 -0.42 -21.14 5.31
C ASN A 81 0.62 -20.15 4.76
N ILE A 82 1.23 -20.43 3.60
CA ILE A 82 2.25 -19.55 3.01
C ILE A 82 1.58 -18.28 2.47
N THR A 83 0.47 -18.40 1.72
CA THR A 83 -0.24 -17.23 1.18
C THR A 83 -0.80 -16.36 2.29
N GLN A 84 -1.35 -16.98 3.34
CA GLN A 84 -1.92 -16.27 4.49
C GLN A 84 -0.87 -15.49 5.28
N ILE A 85 0.26 -16.12 5.61
CA ILE A 85 1.34 -15.45 6.35
C ILE A 85 1.96 -14.34 5.49
N ALA A 86 2.20 -14.60 4.20
CA ALA A 86 2.77 -13.61 3.30
C ALA A 86 1.85 -12.40 3.09
N SER A 87 0.52 -12.60 2.98
CA SER A 87 -0.42 -11.49 2.80
C SER A 87 -0.51 -10.62 4.06
N GLN A 88 -0.54 -11.23 5.25
CA GLN A 88 -0.52 -10.51 6.52
C GLN A 88 0.77 -9.70 6.68
N THR A 89 1.91 -10.35 6.44
CA THR A 89 3.23 -9.71 6.55
C THR A 89 3.36 -8.54 5.57
N TYR A 90 2.87 -8.70 4.33
CA TYR A 90 2.84 -7.64 3.36
C TYR A 90 2.08 -6.42 3.88
N VAL A 91 0.84 -6.59 4.34
CA VAL A 91 0.01 -5.47 4.80
C VAL A 91 0.61 -4.79 6.02
N THR A 92 1.12 -5.55 6.99
CA THR A 92 1.82 -4.99 8.14
C THR A 92 3.03 -4.17 7.71
N ALA A 93 3.84 -4.68 6.77
CA ALA A 93 4.98 -3.95 6.22
C ALA A 93 4.54 -2.65 5.53
N ARG A 94 3.42 -2.65 4.79
CA ARG A 94 2.88 -1.45 4.13
C ARG A 94 2.42 -0.39 5.11
N ILE A 95 1.75 -0.79 6.20
CA ILE A 95 1.33 0.12 7.27
C ILE A 95 2.57 0.74 7.94
N VAL A 96 3.52 -0.09 8.35
CA VAL A 96 4.77 0.37 8.99
C VAL A 96 5.57 1.28 8.06
N TYR A 97 5.69 0.92 6.78
CA TYR A 97 6.36 1.72 5.76
C TYR A 97 5.73 3.12 5.64
N ALA A 98 4.40 3.20 5.59
CA ALA A 98 3.70 4.48 5.47
C ALA A 98 4.01 5.41 6.65
N PHE A 99 3.99 4.89 7.89
CA PHE A 99 4.34 5.67 9.08
C PHE A 99 5.81 6.12 9.06
N ILE A 100 6.74 5.22 8.74
CA ILE A 100 8.18 5.53 8.63
C ILE A 100 8.44 6.60 7.57
N TYR A 101 7.77 6.50 6.42
CA TYR A 101 7.94 7.43 5.29
C TYR A 101 7.49 8.83 5.66
N ILE A 102 6.29 8.96 6.24
CA ILE A 102 5.72 10.24 6.65
C ILE A 102 6.52 10.86 7.80
N GLY A 103 6.95 10.03 8.76
CA GLY A 103 7.76 10.43 9.91
C GLY A 103 9.22 10.75 9.61
N ASN A 104 9.68 10.56 8.37
CA ASN A 104 11.07 10.82 7.94
C ASN A 104 12.13 10.05 8.74
N ILE A 105 11.82 8.83 9.17
CA ILE A 105 12.75 7.98 9.94
C ILE A 105 13.75 7.35 8.97
N PHE A 106 15.03 7.73 9.09
CA PHE A 106 16.09 7.33 8.16
C PHE A 106 16.48 5.84 8.29
N GLN A 107 17.05 5.26 7.23
CA GLN A 107 17.58 3.88 7.08
C GLN A 107 16.58 2.70 7.14
N ILE A 108 15.54 2.73 7.97
CA ILE A 108 14.67 1.55 8.19
C ILE A 108 13.67 1.34 7.03
N ARG A 109 13.34 2.42 6.31
CA ARG A 109 12.36 2.42 5.22
C ARG A 109 12.63 1.36 4.15
N THR A 110 13.87 1.26 3.68
CA THR A 110 14.23 0.35 2.58
C THR A 110 14.11 -1.11 3.02
N LEU A 111 14.46 -1.42 4.26
CA LEU A 111 14.32 -2.78 4.81
C LEU A 111 12.84 -3.20 4.87
N VAL A 112 11.97 -2.33 5.39
CA VAL A 112 10.52 -2.62 5.46
C VAL A 112 9.92 -2.74 4.06
N TRP A 113 10.35 -1.91 3.11
CA TRP A 113 9.94 -2.03 1.71
C TRP A 113 10.35 -3.36 1.09
N LEU A 114 11.60 -3.80 1.32
CA LEU A 114 12.12 -5.08 0.82
C LEU A 114 11.33 -6.26 1.38
N ILE A 115 10.94 -6.22 2.66
CA ILE A 115 10.08 -7.25 3.27
C ILE A 115 8.76 -7.34 2.50
N GLY A 116 8.09 -6.20 2.26
CA GLY A 116 6.85 -6.17 1.48
C GLY A 116 7.06 -6.71 0.06
N GLN A 117 8.15 -6.33 -0.60
CA GLN A 117 8.44 -6.79 -1.96
C GLN A 117 8.70 -8.30 -2.01
N ALA A 118 9.38 -8.85 -1.01
CA ALA A 118 9.61 -10.28 -0.87
C ALA A 118 8.30 -11.06 -0.69
N CYS A 119 7.35 -10.55 0.12
CA CYS A 119 6.03 -11.18 0.27
C CYS A 119 5.26 -11.30 -1.05
N LEU A 120 5.33 -10.27 -1.91
CA LEU A 120 4.71 -10.31 -3.24
C LEU A 120 5.33 -11.41 -4.11
N PHE A 121 6.66 -11.53 -4.11
CA PHE A 121 7.35 -12.61 -4.83
C PHE A 121 7.00 -13.99 -4.28
N VAL A 122 6.98 -14.16 -2.96
CA VAL A 122 6.62 -15.43 -2.30
C VAL A 122 5.21 -15.88 -2.72
N MET A 123 4.21 -14.99 -2.64
CA MET A 123 2.85 -15.32 -3.07
C MET A 123 2.77 -15.60 -4.58
N GLY A 124 3.43 -14.77 -5.40
CA GLY A 124 3.44 -14.94 -6.85
C GLY A 124 4.06 -16.26 -7.30
N PHE A 125 5.22 -16.63 -6.73
CA PHE A 125 5.88 -17.90 -7.05
C PHE A 125 5.13 -19.11 -6.48
N ALA A 126 4.54 -18.98 -5.29
CA ALA A 126 3.70 -20.04 -4.72
C ALA A 126 2.49 -20.33 -5.63
N LEU A 127 1.86 -19.29 -6.20
CA LEU A 127 0.77 -19.45 -7.17
C LEU A 127 1.22 -20.18 -8.43
N VAL A 128 2.33 -19.75 -9.05
CA VAL A 128 2.85 -20.37 -10.27
C VAL A 128 3.21 -21.84 -10.02
N GLY A 129 3.89 -22.13 -8.91
CA GLY A 129 4.28 -23.49 -8.55
C GLY A 129 3.07 -24.42 -8.36
N LYS A 130 2.02 -23.94 -7.69
CA LYS A 130 0.77 -24.70 -7.52
C LYS A 130 0.04 -24.92 -8.85
N ALA A 131 -0.02 -23.89 -9.70
CA ALA A 131 -0.69 -23.98 -10.99
C ALA A 131 -0.03 -24.99 -11.94
N LEU A 132 1.30 -25.16 -11.87
CA LEU A 132 2.05 -26.14 -12.66
C LEU A 132 1.96 -27.58 -12.13
N ALA A 133 1.46 -27.76 -10.90
CA ALA A 133 1.33 -29.07 -10.25
C ALA A 133 -0.08 -29.68 -10.41
N LEU A 134 -1.02 -28.94 -11.01
CA LEU A 134 -2.38 -29.37 -11.39
C LEU A 134 -2.39 -29.96 -12.80
#